data_AF-A0A3B4WDX2-F1
#
_entry.id   AF-A0A3B4WDX2-F1
#
_cell.length_a   1.000
_cell.length_b   1.000
_cell.length_c   1.000
_cell.angle_alpha   90.00
_cell.angle_beta   90.00
_cell.angle_gamma   90.00
#
_symmetry.space_group_name_H-M   'P 1'
#
loop_
_entity.id
_entity.type
_entity.pdbx_description
1 polymer ?
#
loop_
_entity_poly.entity_id
_entity_poly.type
_entity_poly.pdbx_seq_one_letter_code
_entity_poly.pdbx_strand_id
1 'polypeptide(L)'
;QGESRMIRMQFDGSSRAEAIKECSSAVEKLMEYLPVEKAVGVEAEVVQGSVSIKHLTQHFLGETAVTLPQVYHHDSLAQGDLEPILRVCLLDPSFPAFVEKVEGELRKLLQE
;
A
#
# COMPACT_ATOMS: atom_id res chain seq x y z
N GLN A 1 0.19 17.06 9.87
CA GLN A 1 0.29 15.77 9.15
C GLN A 1 -0.29 14.70 10.06
N GLY A 2 -1.28 13.94 9.59
CA GLY A 2 -1.83 12.82 10.36
C GLY A 2 -1.16 11.53 9.93
N GLU A 3 -0.41 10.89 10.81
CA GLU A 3 0.08 9.53 10.59
C GLU A 3 -1.06 8.56 10.84
N SER A 4 -1.46 7.79 9.83
CA SER A 4 -2.36 6.64 10.02
C SER A 4 -1.53 5.39 10.34
N ARG A 5 -2.03 4.54 11.24
CA ARG A 5 -1.39 3.28 11.61
C ARG A 5 -2.38 2.14 11.49
N MET A 6 -1.92 1.03 10.92
CA MET A 6 -2.71 -0.19 10.78
C MET A 6 -2.39 -1.15 11.93
N ILE A 7 -3.42 -1.74 12.50
CA ILE A 7 -3.31 -2.78 13.53
C ILE A 7 -4.06 -4.01 13.03
N ARG A 8 -3.44 -5.19 13.17
CA ARG A 8 -4.08 -6.48 12.93
C ARG A 8 -4.27 -7.19 14.25
N MET A 9 -5.42 -7.84 14.42
CA MET A 9 -5.73 -8.66 15.58
C MET A 9 -6.10 -10.07 15.12
N GLN A 10 -5.80 -11.05 15.96
CA GLN A 10 -6.20 -12.44 15.77
C GLN A 10 -6.99 -12.87 16.99
N PHE A 11 -8.13 -13.52 16.75
CA PHE A 11 -8.94 -14.11 17.80
C PHE A 11 -8.46 -15.54 18.07
N ASP A 12 -8.40 -15.90 19.35
CA ASP A 12 -7.98 -17.22 19.80
C ASP A 12 -9.21 -18.09 20.15
N GLY A 13 -9.01 -19.40 20.25
CA GLY A 13 -10.03 -20.36 20.63
C GLY A 13 -9.46 -21.78 20.68
N SER A 14 -10.12 -22.68 21.40
CA SER A 14 -9.71 -24.09 21.47
C SER A 14 -9.82 -24.82 20.12
N SER A 15 -10.50 -24.20 19.15
CA SER A 15 -10.60 -24.65 17.76
C SER A 15 -10.74 -23.47 16.80
N ARG A 16 -10.46 -23.71 15.52
CA ARG A 16 -10.69 -22.71 14.46
C ARG A 16 -12.15 -22.23 14.43
N ALA A 17 -13.12 -23.11 14.66
CA ALA A 17 -14.53 -22.76 14.66
C ALA A 17 -14.88 -21.80 15.80
N GLU A 18 -14.32 -22.05 16.99
CA GLU A 18 -14.48 -21.16 18.14
C GLU A 18 -13.81 -19.80 17.91
N ALA A 19 -12.58 -19.77 17.41
CA ALA A 19 -11.89 -18.52 17.09
C ALA A 19 -12.64 -17.67 16.04
N ILE A 20 -13.25 -18.32 15.04
CA ILE A 20 -14.09 -17.64 14.02
C ILE A 20 -15.37 -17.07 14.66
N LYS A 21 -15.99 -17.81 15.58
CA LYS A 21 -17.19 -17.36 16.29
C LYS A 21 -16.89 -16.12 17.13
N GLU A 22 -15.79 -16.12 17.88
CA GLU A 22 -15.35 -14.98 18.69
C GLU A 22 -15.05 -13.76 17.82
N CYS A 23 -14.33 -13.94 16.71
CA CYS A 23 -14.11 -12.90 15.71
C CYS A 23 -15.43 -12.33 15.18
N SER A 24 -16.38 -13.20 14.80
CA SER A 24 -17.66 -12.80 14.25
C SER A 24 -18.49 -11.98 15.25
N SER A 25 -18.51 -12.41 16.51
CA SER A 25 -19.19 -11.67 17.59
C SER A 25 -18.56 -10.30 17.86
N ALA A 26 -17.23 -10.20 17.81
CA ALA A 26 -16.54 -8.93 17.96
C ALA A 26 -16.84 -7.95 16.80
N VAL A 27 -16.89 -8.47 15.57
CA VAL A 27 -17.27 -7.67 14.39
C VAL A 27 -18.70 -7.16 14.51
N GLU A 28 -19.65 -7.99 14.98
CA GLU A 28 -21.04 -7.57 15.20
C GLU A 28 -21.15 -6.40 16.18
N LYS A 29 -20.45 -6.46 17.31
CA LYS A 29 -20.43 -5.35 18.28
C LYS A 29 -19.76 -4.11 17.71
N LEU A 30 -18.70 -4.26 16.91
CA LEU A 30 -17.99 -3.12 16.33
C LEU A 30 -18.87 -2.38 15.30
N MET A 31 -19.72 -3.12 14.56
CA MET A 31 -20.67 -2.55 13.60
C MET A 31 -21.71 -1.62 14.22
N GLU A 32 -21.94 -1.68 15.53
CA GLU A 32 -22.80 -0.73 16.25
C GLU A 32 -22.20 0.69 16.28
N TYR A 33 -20.88 0.81 16.12
CA TYR A 33 -20.15 2.09 16.22
C TYR A 33 -19.57 2.55 14.90
N LEU A 34 -19.10 1.63 14.06
CA LEU A 34 -18.35 1.92 12.84
C LEU A 34 -18.72 0.93 11.74
N PRO A 35 -18.82 1.34 10.47
CA PRO A 35 -19.03 0.39 9.38
C PRO A 35 -17.81 -0.54 9.25
N VAL A 36 -18.04 -1.85 9.29
CA VAL A 36 -17.01 -2.88 9.14
C VAL A 36 -17.28 -3.70 7.88
N GLU A 37 -16.31 -3.79 6.99
CA GLU A 37 -16.40 -4.62 5.79
C GLU A 37 -16.16 -6.10 6.14
N LYS A 38 -17.15 -6.96 5.87
CA LYS A 38 -17.00 -8.42 5.98
C LYS A 38 -16.50 -8.97 4.65
N ALA A 39 -15.35 -9.65 4.66
CA ALA A 39 -14.91 -10.41 3.50
C ALA A 39 -15.82 -11.63 3.31
N VAL A 40 -16.81 -11.51 2.43
CA VAL A 40 -17.54 -12.68 1.92
C VAL A 40 -16.54 -13.51 1.13
N GLY A 41 -16.47 -14.81 1.42
CA GLY A 41 -15.68 -15.76 0.64
C GLY A 41 -16.18 -15.79 -0.80
N VAL A 42 -15.64 -14.91 -1.62
CA VAL A 42 -15.72 -15.03 -3.07
C VAL A 42 -14.75 -16.15 -3.39
N GLU A 43 -15.27 -17.33 -3.73
CA GLU A 43 -14.53 -18.21 -4.63
C GLU A 43 -14.11 -17.31 -5.78
N ALA A 44 -12.80 -17.03 -5.85
CA ALA A 44 -12.27 -16.28 -6.96
C ALA A 44 -12.53 -17.15 -8.18
N GLU A 45 -13.66 -16.89 -8.86
CA GLU A 45 -13.81 -17.22 -10.25
C GLU A 45 -12.68 -16.46 -10.92
N VAL A 46 -11.57 -17.17 -11.12
CA VAL A 46 -10.44 -16.69 -11.88
C VAL A 46 -11.00 -16.53 -13.28
N VAL A 47 -11.48 -15.33 -13.59
CA VAL A 47 -11.67 -14.88 -14.96
C VAL A 47 -10.27 -14.89 -15.55
N GLN A 48 -9.92 -16.03 -16.14
CA GLN A 48 -8.69 -16.21 -16.88
C GLN A 48 -8.82 -15.41 -18.17
N GLY A 49 -8.39 -14.16 -18.10
CA GLY A 49 -8.31 -13.25 -19.22
C GLY A 49 -7.36 -12.11 -18.89
N SER A 50 -6.35 -11.90 -19.72
CA SER A 50 -5.54 -10.69 -19.67
C SER A 50 -6.30 -9.58 -20.34
N VAL A 51 -6.73 -8.59 -19.58
CA VAL A 51 -7.26 -7.33 -20.10
C VAL A 51 -6.23 -6.22 -19.86
N SER A 52 -6.09 -5.31 -20.81
CA SER A 52 -5.19 -4.18 -20.61
C SER A 52 -5.71 -3.31 -19.47
N ILE A 53 -4.79 -2.70 -18.72
CA ILE A 53 -5.12 -1.75 -17.64
C ILE A 53 -6.09 -0.68 -18.15
N LYS A 54 -5.90 -0.22 -19.40
CA LYS A 54 -6.81 0.74 -20.05
C LYS A 54 -8.28 0.28 -20.09
N HIS A 55 -8.54 -0.97 -20.50
CA HIS A 55 -9.90 -1.50 -20.57
C HIS A 55 -10.51 -1.71 -19.18
N LEU A 56 -9.70 -2.15 -18.21
CA LEU A 56 -10.14 -2.23 -16.80
C LEU A 56 -10.53 -0.86 -16.27
N THR A 57 -9.68 0.15 -16.47
CA THR A 57 -9.93 1.51 -16.02
C THR A 57 -11.20 2.10 -16.65
N GLN A 58 -11.42 1.90 -17.95
CA GLN A 58 -12.65 2.33 -18.62
C GLN A 58 -13.91 1.63 -18.10
N HIS A 59 -13.82 0.33 -17.82
CA HIS A 59 -14.96 -0.43 -17.30
C HIS A 59 -15.36 0.02 -15.88
N PHE A 60 -14.38 0.22 -15.00
CA PHE A 60 -14.65 0.59 -13.61
C PHE A 60 -14.91 2.08 -13.39
N LEU A 61 -14.33 2.96 -14.21
CA LEU A 61 -14.40 4.43 -14.04
C LEU A 61 -15.24 5.14 -15.11
N GLY A 62 -15.76 4.40 -16.10
CA GLY A 62 -16.48 4.94 -17.25
C GLY A 62 -15.57 5.69 -18.24
N GLU A 63 -16.17 6.52 -19.10
CA GLU A 63 -15.46 7.43 -20.03
C GLU A 63 -14.85 8.67 -19.36
N THR A 64 -14.85 8.71 -18.03
CA THR A 64 -14.37 9.87 -17.27
C THR A 64 -12.85 9.93 -17.33
N ALA A 65 -12.29 11.04 -17.79
CA ALA A 65 -10.86 11.28 -17.74
C ALA A 65 -10.37 11.27 -16.29
N VAL A 66 -9.54 10.30 -15.93
CA VAL A 66 -8.86 10.26 -14.63
C VAL A 66 -7.74 11.28 -14.64
N THR A 67 -8.02 12.49 -14.17
CA THR A 67 -6.97 13.39 -13.74
C THR A 67 -6.41 12.87 -12.43
N LEU A 68 -5.08 12.80 -12.32
CA LEU A 68 -4.47 12.47 -11.05
C LEU A 68 -4.88 13.54 -10.02
N PRO A 69 -5.23 13.16 -8.79
CA PRO A 69 -5.49 14.14 -7.74
C PRO A 69 -4.30 15.09 -7.58
N GLN A 70 -4.55 16.37 -7.26
CA GLN A 70 -3.51 17.41 -7.15
C GLN A 70 -2.36 17.06 -6.19
N VAL A 71 -2.54 16.10 -5.27
CA VAL A 71 -1.48 15.57 -4.40
C VAL A 71 -0.38 14.82 -5.17
N TYR A 72 -0.69 14.27 -6.35
CA TYR A 72 0.29 13.66 -7.26
C TYR A 72 0.92 14.69 -8.20
N HIS A 73 0.41 15.91 -8.21
CA HIS A 73 0.99 17.06 -8.89
C HIS A 73 1.98 17.81 -7.97
N HIS A 74 2.37 17.22 -6.83
CA HIS A 74 3.36 17.84 -5.97
C HIS A 74 4.69 17.99 -6.72
N ASP A 75 4.94 19.24 -7.12
CA ASP A 75 6.24 19.77 -7.46
C ASP A 75 7.27 19.31 -6.42
N SER A 76 8.40 18.86 -6.98
CA SER A 76 9.71 18.61 -6.40
C SER A 76 9.83 19.00 -4.93
N LEU A 77 10.24 18.05 -4.08
CA LEU A 77 10.85 18.31 -2.76
C LEU A 77 11.54 19.67 -2.81
N ALA A 78 11.08 20.62 -1.98
CA ALA A 78 11.56 22.00 -2.02
C ALA A 78 13.07 21.98 -2.24
N GLN A 79 13.51 22.46 -3.40
CA GLN A 79 14.83 22.22 -3.99
C GLN A 79 15.93 22.33 -2.91
N GLY A 80 16.32 21.20 -2.30
CA GLY A 80 17.27 21.19 -1.18
C GLY A 80 16.92 20.37 0.07
N ASP A 81 15.66 20.00 0.33
CA ASP A 81 15.33 19.28 1.58
C ASP A 81 15.22 17.76 1.37
N LEU A 82 16.37 17.12 1.15
CA LEU A 82 16.49 15.65 1.08
C LEU A 82 16.56 15.01 2.48
N GLU A 83 16.76 15.81 3.53
CA GLU A 83 17.03 15.34 4.88
C GLU A 83 15.94 14.40 5.43
N PRO A 84 14.64 14.68 5.29
CA PRO A 84 13.59 13.77 5.75
C PRO A 84 13.64 12.40 5.06
N ILE A 85 13.97 12.38 3.77
CA ILE A 85 14.04 11.15 2.97
C ILE A 85 15.28 10.35 3.36
N LEU A 86 16.43 11.02 3.49
CA LEU A 86 17.67 10.37 3.92
C LEU A 86 17.50 9.74 5.31
N ARG A 87 16.81 10.41 6.24
CA ARG A 87 16.52 9.84 7.56
C ARG A 87 15.71 8.55 7.48
N VAL A 88 14.72 8.48 6.59
CA VAL A 88 13.94 7.25 6.36
C VAL A 88 14.81 6.16 5.74
N CYS A 89 15.63 6.49 4.74
CA CYS A 89 16.51 5.54 4.09
C CYS A 89 17.57 4.96 5.06
N LEU A 90 18.10 5.77 5.97
CA LEU A 90 19.08 5.35 6.98
C LEU A 90 18.52 4.40 8.05
N LEU A 91 17.20 4.14 8.07
CA LEU A 91 16.62 3.08 8.89
C LEU A 91 16.99 1.68 8.36
N ASP A 92 17.39 1.57 7.09
CA ASP A 92 17.94 0.35 6.50
C ASP A 92 19.47 0.34 6.64
N PRO A 93 20.06 -0.62 7.39
CA PRO A 93 21.51 -0.68 7.60
C PRO A 93 22.30 -0.97 6.30
N SER A 94 21.65 -1.48 5.26
CA SER A 94 22.28 -1.73 3.95
C SER A 94 22.32 -0.49 3.05
N PHE A 95 21.54 0.56 3.38
CA PHE A 95 21.39 1.73 2.54
C PHE A 95 22.71 2.46 2.24
N PRO A 96 23.62 2.72 3.20
CA PRO A 96 24.89 3.39 2.91
C PRO A 96 25.75 2.64 1.87
N ALA A 97 25.86 1.31 2.02
CA ALA A 97 26.61 0.47 1.08
C ALA A 97 25.97 0.45 -0.33
N PHE A 98 24.64 0.50 -0.39
CA PHE A 98 23.92 0.64 -1.66
C PHE A 98 24.20 1.99 -2.33
N VAL A 99 24.18 3.10 -1.58
CA VAL A 99 24.49 4.44 -2.11
C VAL A 99 25.92 4.51 -2.65
N GLU A 100 26.90 3.96 -1.93
CA GLU A 100 28.29 3.87 -2.42
C GLU A 100 28.40 3.13 -3.76
N LYS A 101 27.66 2.02 -3.90
CA LYS A 101 27.60 1.26 -5.15
C LYS A 101 26.98 2.08 -6.28
N VAL A 102 25.86 2.75 -6.02
CA VAL A 102 25.18 3.61 -7.01
C VAL A 102 26.11 4.75 -7.46
N GLU A 103 26.76 5.41 -6.51
CA GLU A 103 27.72 6.49 -6.79
C GLU A 103 28.91 5.98 -7.63
N GLY A 104 29.37 4.76 -7.37
CA GLY A 104 30.36 4.06 -8.17
C GLY A 104 29.92 3.84 -9.62
N GLU A 105 28.69 3.35 -9.86
CA GLU A 105 28.16 3.17 -11.21
C GLU A 105 27.94 4.51 -11.94
N LEU A 106 27.43 5.54 -11.25
CA LEU A 106 27.25 6.87 -11.83
C LEU A 106 28.58 7.49 -12.30
N ARG A 107 29.65 7.32 -11.51
CA ARG A 107 30.99 7.78 -11.91
C ARG A 107 31.48 7.11 -13.19
N LYS A 108 31.17 5.83 -13.41
CA LYS A 108 31.54 5.12 -14.65
C LYS A 108 30.82 5.74 -15.84
N LEU A 109 29.52 5.97 -15.73
CA LEU A 109 28.70 6.56 -16.79
C LEU A 109 29.11 7.99 -17.16
N LEU A 110 29.63 8.77 -16.21
CA LEU A 110 30.10 10.14 -16.46
C LEU A 110 31.50 10.21 -17.08
N GLN A 111 32.22 9.09 -17.14
CA GLN A 111 33.55 8.98 -17.73
C GLN A 111 33.53 8.33 -19.14
N GLU A 112 32.34 7.93 -19.61
CA GLU A 112 32.06 7.49 -20.99
C GLU A 112 31.68 8.68 -21.90
#